data_AF-A0A838MTZ0-F1
#
_entry.id   AF-A0A838MTZ0-F1
#
_cell.length_a   1.000
_cell.length_b   1.000
_cell.length_c   1.000
_cell.angle_alpha   90.00
_cell.angle_beta   90.00
_cell.angle_gamma   90.00
#
_symmetry.space_group_name_H-M   'P 1'
#
loop_
_entity.id
_entity.type
_entity.pdbx_description
1 polymer ?
#
loop_
_entity_poly.entity_id
_entity_poly.type
_entity_poly.pdbx_seq_one_letter_code
_entity_poly.pdbx_strand_id
1 'polypeptide(L)'
;MRKAFHVAALACLGAAFGFMATAQQKTNKRAETNPAAPAAVVTVPATNKKDDAAPAKKTENEVRYAYEFTQPQFNPHLIRIEHDAAGRGKISFERRDDTEPLVESLEISPAALERIKAEWDALNFLDSETNYQTEQQFPHLGTMRLRMTAGQRDRIAEFNWTHDPHASALVSEYRRLGDQQLFIFEIDLARQYQPSESVKLIKRLEALVERKGLSDAAQMLPLLRELSTDERLPLIARNHVGRLLKKLEPGQ
;
A
#
# COMPACT_ATOMS: atom_id res chain seq x y z
N MET A 1 18.90 -22.17 -55.34
CA MET A 1 19.91 -21.26 -54.76
C MET A 1 19.72 -21.25 -53.24
N ARG A 2 20.80 -21.52 -52.51
CA ARG A 2 20.91 -21.49 -51.04
C ARG A 2 21.16 -20.06 -50.55
N LYS A 3 20.68 -19.72 -49.36
CA LYS A 3 21.30 -18.88 -48.29
C LYS A 3 20.19 -18.58 -47.24
N ALA A 4 20.26 -19.11 -46.02
CA ALA A 4 21.18 -18.85 -44.90
C ALA A 4 20.53 -17.90 -43.89
N PHE A 5 20.19 -18.42 -42.70
CA PHE A 5 20.23 -17.66 -41.45
C PHE A 5 20.72 -18.58 -40.34
N HIS A 6 21.93 -18.28 -39.86
CA HIS A 6 22.43 -18.70 -38.56
C HIS A 6 22.09 -17.59 -37.56
N VAL A 7 21.49 -17.94 -36.42
CA VAL A 7 21.75 -17.23 -35.17
C VAL A 7 21.85 -18.29 -34.08
N ALA A 8 23.06 -18.42 -33.55
CA ALA A 8 23.36 -19.09 -32.31
C ALA A 8 23.08 -18.14 -31.14
N ALA A 9 22.57 -18.64 -30.03
CA ALA A 9 22.66 -17.97 -28.74
C ALA A 9 22.89 -19.01 -27.64
N LEU A 10 24.11 -18.96 -27.14
CA LEU A 10 24.71 -19.65 -26.02
C LEU A 10 24.37 -18.88 -24.73
N ALA A 11 24.09 -19.58 -23.62
CA ALA A 11 24.76 -19.43 -22.32
C ALA A 11 23.86 -19.85 -21.15
N CYS A 12 24.16 -21.02 -20.59
CA CYS A 12 23.84 -21.41 -19.22
C CYS A 12 24.93 -20.86 -18.28
N LEU A 13 24.54 -20.29 -17.13
CA LEU A 13 25.31 -20.06 -15.90
C LEU A 13 24.28 -19.61 -14.84
N GLY A 14 24.03 -20.23 -13.68
CA GLY A 14 24.79 -21.22 -12.94
C GLY A 14 25.85 -20.57 -12.05
N ALA A 15 25.47 -19.95 -10.93
CA ALA A 15 26.27 -19.93 -9.68
C ALA A 15 25.52 -19.20 -8.54
N ALA A 16 25.30 -19.93 -7.46
CA ALA A 16 24.94 -19.41 -6.14
C ALA A 16 26.14 -18.71 -5.51
N PHE A 17 25.91 -17.59 -4.82
CA PHE A 17 26.84 -17.05 -3.84
C PHE A 17 26.09 -16.73 -2.55
N GLY A 18 26.36 -17.57 -1.54
CA GLY A 18 25.95 -17.36 -0.16
C GLY A 18 26.82 -16.30 0.51
N PHE A 19 26.19 -15.46 1.33
CA PHE A 19 26.89 -14.63 2.30
C PHE A 19 26.91 -15.36 3.65
N MET A 20 28.08 -15.89 4.02
CA MET A 20 28.42 -16.16 5.42
C MET A 20 28.69 -14.83 6.11
N ALA A 21 27.93 -14.52 7.17
CA ALA A 21 28.32 -13.55 8.18
C ALA A 21 28.62 -14.32 9.46
N THR A 22 29.89 -14.32 9.85
CA THR A 22 30.40 -14.91 11.09
C THR A 22 30.00 -14.05 12.28
N ALA A 23 29.06 -14.54 13.10
CA ALA A 23 28.73 -13.96 14.40
C ALA A 23 29.78 -14.40 15.43
N GLN A 24 30.57 -13.44 15.91
CA GLN A 24 31.60 -13.64 16.92
C GLN A 24 30.96 -13.59 18.31
N GLN A 25 30.74 -14.77 18.90
CA GLN A 25 30.37 -14.94 20.30
C GLN A 25 31.51 -14.46 21.20
N LYS A 26 31.27 -13.45 22.04
CA LYS A 26 32.06 -13.20 23.24
C LYS A 26 31.16 -13.30 24.46
N THR A 27 31.32 -14.41 25.15
CA THR A 27 30.83 -14.66 26.50
C THR A 27 31.60 -13.78 27.48
N ASN A 28 30.88 -13.19 28.45
CA ASN A 28 31.47 -12.93 29.75
C ASN A 28 30.41 -13.05 30.84
N LYS A 29 30.48 -14.17 31.56
CA LYS A 29 29.84 -14.41 32.85
C LYS A 29 30.54 -13.58 33.92
N ARG A 30 29.78 -12.89 34.76
CA ARG A 30 30.17 -12.66 36.16
C ARG A 30 28.92 -12.65 37.05
N ALA A 31 28.80 -13.71 37.84
CA ALA A 31 28.03 -13.79 39.08
C ALA A 31 28.66 -12.82 40.11
N GLU A 32 28.05 -12.32 41.18
CA GLU A 32 26.84 -12.60 41.94
C GLU A 32 26.76 -11.45 42.96
N THR A 33 25.58 -11.05 43.42
CA THR A 33 25.22 -10.98 44.85
C THR A 33 23.87 -10.27 45.02
N ASN A 34 22.98 -10.98 45.70
CA ASN A 34 21.66 -10.58 46.13
C ASN A 34 21.75 -10.13 47.59
N PRO A 35 20.92 -9.19 48.04
CA PRO A 35 20.10 -9.52 49.21
C PRO A 35 18.62 -9.16 49.05
N ALA A 36 17.77 -10.12 49.45
CA ALA A 36 16.35 -9.99 49.78
C ALA A 36 16.14 -8.99 50.95
N ALA A 37 15.00 -8.40 51.29
CA ALA A 37 13.55 -8.44 50.98
C ALA A 37 12.98 -7.07 51.55
N PRO A 38 11.67 -6.78 51.68
CA PRO A 38 10.45 -7.50 51.31
C PRO A 38 9.38 -6.66 50.58
N ALA A 39 8.25 -7.33 50.32
CA ALA A 39 7.06 -6.92 49.60
C ALA A 39 6.35 -5.65 50.10
N ALA A 40 5.81 -4.90 49.14
CA ALA A 40 4.63 -4.06 49.32
C ALA A 40 3.62 -4.37 48.21
N VAL A 41 2.54 -5.04 48.60
CA VAL A 41 1.34 -5.25 47.80
C VAL A 41 0.65 -3.91 47.60
N VAL A 42 0.53 -3.44 46.36
CA VAL A 42 -0.38 -2.35 46.01
C VAL A 42 -1.37 -2.90 44.99
N THR A 43 -2.52 -3.32 45.50
CA THR A 43 -3.76 -3.56 44.76
C THR A 43 -4.47 -2.24 44.53
N VAL A 44 -4.63 -1.83 43.27
CA VAL A 44 -5.68 -0.91 42.80
C VAL A 44 -5.94 -1.19 41.30
N PRO A 45 -7.14 -0.89 40.77
CA PRO A 45 -8.04 -1.90 40.24
C PRO A 45 -8.08 -1.90 38.71
N ALA A 46 -8.50 -3.04 38.16
CA ALA A 46 -8.93 -3.16 36.77
C ALA A 46 -10.13 -2.23 36.49
N THR A 47 -9.90 -1.18 35.72
CA THR A 47 -10.95 -0.54 34.94
C THR A 47 -10.81 -0.96 33.49
N ASN A 48 -11.51 -2.05 33.17
CA ASN A 48 -11.96 -2.36 31.81
C ASN A 48 -12.75 -1.15 31.30
N LYS A 49 -12.15 -0.36 30.40
CA LYS A 49 -12.90 0.53 29.53
C LYS A 49 -12.85 -0.04 28.13
N LYS A 50 -13.80 -0.93 27.91
CA LYS A 50 -14.26 -1.41 26.62
C LYS A 50 -14.87 -0.19 25.93
N ASP A 51 -14.09 0.48 25.10
CA ASP A 51 -14.62 1.45 24.15
C ASP A 51 -15.39 0.66 23.09
N ASP A 52 -16.62 0.29 23.46
CA ASP A 52 -17.68 -0.09 22.53
C ASP A 52 -17.98 1.13 21.66
N ALA A 53 -17.14 1.37 20.65
CA ALA A 53 -17.52 2.14 19.48
C ALA A 53 -18.64 1.36 18.79
N ALA A 54 -19.88 1.71 19.17
CA ALA A 54 -21.08 1.21 18.55
C ALA A 54 -20.92 1.24 17.01
N PRO A 55 -21.22 0.15 16.29
CA PRO A 55 -21.17 0.19 14.84
C PRO A 55 -22.17 1.24 14.38
N ALA A 56 -21.66 2.28 13.71
CA ALA A 56 -22.48 3.29 13.06
C ALA A 56 -23.61 2.58 12.30
N LYS A 57 -24.87 2.95 12.62
CA LYS A 57 -26.07 2.42 11.98
C LYS A 57 -25.84 2.46 10.47
N LYS A 58 -25.71 1.28 9.84
CA LYS A 58 -25.68 1.15 8.39
C LYS A 58 -26.99 1.72 7.87
N THR A 59 -26.93 2.86 7.22
CA THR A 59 -28.04 3.38 6.44
C THR A 59 -28.41 2.31 5.42
N GLU A 60 -29.66 1.87 5.41
CA GLU A 60 -30.11 0.59 4.81
C GLU A 60 -29.92 0.49 3.29
N ASN A 61 -29.39 1.53 2.63
CA ASN A 61 -29.06 1.58 1.20
C ASN A 61 -27.68 2.19 0.89
N GLU A 62 -26.79 2.33 1.87
CA GLU A 62 -25.47 2.89 1.63
C GLU A 62 -24.57 1.88 0.91
N VAL A 63 -24.07 2.28 -0.26
CA VAL A 63 -23.12 1.46 -1.02
C VAL A 63 -21.73 1.60 -0.44
N ARG A 64 -21.08 0.45 -0.20
CA ARG A 64 -19.68 0.37 0.24
C ARG A 64 -18.88 -0.50 -0.70
N TYR A 65 -17.67 -0.03 -0.99
CA TYR A 65 -16.71 -0.70 -1.83
C TYR A 65 -15.51 -1.08 -0.98
N ALA A 66 -14.96 -2.26 -1.24
CA ALA A 66 -13.72 -2.69 -0.64
C ALA A 66 -12.83 -3.39 -1.65
N TYR A 67 -11.54 -3.09 -1.53
CA TYR A 67 -10.46 -3.73 -2.24
C TYR A 67 -9.45 -4.26 -1.23
N GLU A 68 -8.99 -5.48 -1.44
CA GLU A 68 -7.91 -6.05 -0.66
C GLU A 68 -6.87 -6.69 -1.60
N PHE A 69 -5.61 -6.50 -1.24
CA PHE A 69 -4.49 -7.18 -1.85
C PHE A 69 -3.67 -7.92 -0.81
N THR A 70 -3.34 -9.18 -1.11
CA THR A 70 -2.50 -10.02 -0.26
C THR A 70 -1.35 -10.64 -1.04
N GLN A 71 -0.12 -10.45 -0.56
CA GLN A 71 1.07 -11.17 -1.00
C GLN A 71 2.07 -11.34 0.15
N PRO A 72 2.18 -12.53 0.76
CA PRO A 72 3.06 -12.77 1.92
C PRO A 72 4.52 -12.35 1.70
N GLN A 73 5.04 -12.46 0.48
CA GLN A 73 6.42 -12.09 0.17
C GLN A 73 6.67 -10.57 0.05
N PHE A 74 5.63 -9.75 -0.01
CA PHE A 74 5.75 -8.29 -0.18
C PHE A 74 5.78 -7.56 1.16
N ASN A 75 6.18 -6.29 1.13
CA ASN A 75 6.07 -5.37 2.25
C ASN A 75 5.56 -4.00 1.73
N PRO A 76 4.33 -3.56 2.07
CA PRO A 76 3.34 -4.28 2.88
C PRO A 76 2.85 -5.56 2.21
N HIS A 77 2.44 -6.54 3.02
CA HIS A 77 1.96 -7.84 2.56
C HIS A 77 0.43 -7.89 2.44
N LEU A 78 -0.28 -7.01 3.16
CA LEU A 78 -1.71 -6.76 3.04
C LEU A 78 -1.96 -5.28 2.81
N ILE A 79 -2.81 -4.95 1.83
CA ILE A 79 -3.37 -3.61 1.62
C ILE A 79 -4.88 -3.75 1.59
N ARG A 80 -5.61 -3.00 2.42
CA ARG A 80 -7.07 -2.95 2.38
C ARG A 80 -7.55 -1.51 2.22
N ILE A 81 -8.43 -1.30 1.26
CA ILE A 81 -9.09 -0.02 0.98
C ILE A 81 -10.58 -0.23 1.14
N GLU A 82 -11.22 0.59 1.96
CA GLU A 82 -12.68 0.62 2.14
C GLU A 82 -13.17 2.04 1.95
N HIS A 83 -14.19 2.26 1.14
CA HIS A 83 -14.78 3.59 0.97
C HIS A 83 -16.29 3.57 0.68
N ASP A 84 -16.94 4.68 1.01
CA ASP A 84 -18.33 4.96 0.68
C ASP A 84 -18.50 5.39 -0.80
N ALA A 85 -19.73 5.62 -1.21
CA ALA A 85 -20.06 6.16 -2.54
C ALA A 85 -19.55 7.59 -2.79
N ALA A 86 -19.14 8.32 -1.76
CA ALA A 86 -18.51 9.64 -1.89
C ALA A 86 -16.97 9.56 -1.95
N GLY A 87 -16.39 8.35 -1.91
CA GLY A 87 -14.94 8.15 -1.95
C GLY A 87 -14.24 8.38 -0.61
N ARG A 88 -14.98 8.49 0.49
CA ARG A 88 -14.43 8.64 1.84
C ARG A 88 -14.38 7.30 2.53
N GLY A 89 -13.29 7.04 3.24
CA GLY A 89 -13.18 5.83 4.05
C GLY A 89 -11.82 5.70 4.70
N LYS A 90 -11.24 4.51 4.59
CA LYS A 90 -9.96 4.18 5.22
C LYS A 90 -9.11 3.30 4.32
N ILE A 91 -7.81 3.39 4.52
CA ILE A 91 -6.83 2.48 3.98
C ILE A 91 -6.02 1.88 5.12
N SER A 92 -5.70 0.59 5.03
CA SER A 92 -4.82 -0.07 5.99
C SER A 92 -3.72 -0.88 5.31
N PHE A 93 -2.56 -0.90 5.94
CA PHE A 93 -1.38 -1.63 5.50
C PHE A 93 -0.88 -2.53 6.61
N GLU A 94 -0.64 -3.81 6.32
CA GLU A 94 0.07 -4.70 7.24
C GLU A 94 1.46 -4.99 6.71
N ARG A 95 2.46 -4.75 7.55
CA ARG A 95 3.88 -4.98 7.29
C ARG A 95 4.37 -6.11 8.20
N ARG A 96 5.43 -6.81 7.81
CA ARG A 96 5.90 -7.97 8.59
C ARG A 96 6.45 -7.61 9.97
N ASP A 97 7.04 -6.43 10.07
CA ASP A 97 7.78 -6.01 11.26
C ASP A 97 6.90 -5.18 12.22
N ASP A 98 5.68 -4.81 11.79
CA ASP A 98 4.77 -3.99 12.57
C ASP A 98 3.81 -4.88 13.38
N THR A 99 3.57 -4.53 14.64
CA THR A 99 2.65 -5.28 15.52
C THR A 99 1.18 -4.94 15.24
N GLU A 100 0.92 -3.73 14.74
CA GLU A 100 -0.41 -3.23 14.42
C GLU A 100 -0.47 -2.76 12.96
N PRO A 101 -1.61 -2.92 12.27
CA PRO A 101 -1.80 -2.35 10.94
C PRO A 101 -1.68 -0.83 10.98
N LEU A 102 -0.99 -0.25 10.00
CA LEU A 102 -1.07 1.19 9.73
C LEU A 102 -2.46 1.48 9.15
N VAL A 103 -3.25 2.34 9.79
CA VAL A 103 -4.60 2.71 9.34
C VAL A 103 -4.68 4.22 9.17
N GLU A 104 -5.06 4.66 7.97
CA GLU A 104 -5.20 6.07 7.62
C GLU A 104 -6.60 6.38 7.07
N SER A 105 -7.05 7.62 7.27
CA SER A 105 -8.25 8.12 6.61
C SER A 105 -7.98 8.26 5.12
N LEU A 106 -8.96 7.89 4.30
CA LEU A 106 -8.86 7.94 2.85
C LEU A 106 -9.91 8.88 2.27
N GLU A 107 -9.46 9.78 1.40
CA GLU A 107 -10.32 10.59 0.54
C GLU A 107 -9.85 10.45 -0.92
N ILE A 108 -10.63 9.71 -1.69
CA ILE A 108 -10.39 9.48 -3.11
C ILE A 108 -10.77 10.76 -3.87
N SER A 109 -9.89 11.22 -4.78
CA SER A 109 -10.23 12.41 -5.58
C SER A 109 -11.45 12.16 -6.45
N PRO A 110 -12.21 13.21 -6.81
CA PRO A 110 -13.35 13.07 -7.71
C PRO A 110 -12.99 12.35 -9.02
N ALA A 111 -11.86 12.71 -9.64
CA ALA A 111 -11.42 12.11 -10.90
C ALA A 111 -11.07 10.61 -10.76
N ALA A 112 -10.44 10.20 -9.65
CA ALA A 112 -10.16 8.80 -9.38
C ALA A 112 -11.43 8.01 -9.04
N LEU A 113 -12.32 8.60 -8.25
CA LEU A 113 -13.59 7.99 -7.86
C LEU A 113 -14.50 7.75 -9.07
N GLU A 114 -14.54 8.68 -10.03
CA GLU A 114 -15.28 8.52 -11.28
C GLU A 114 -14.80 7.30 -12.06
N ARG A 115 -13.48 7.11 -12.20
CA ARG A 115 -12.90 5.92 -12.85
C ARG A 115 -13.26 4.64 -12.11
N ILE A 116 -13.10 4.63 -10.78
CA ILE A 116 -13.43 3.47 -9.94
C ILE A 116 -14.90 3.08 -10.11
N LYS A 117 -15.81 4.05 -10.03
CA LYS A 117 -17.26 3.81 -10.20
C LYS A 117 -17.60 3.29 -11.59
N ALA A 118 -17.02 3.87 -12.64
CA ALA A 118 -17.25 3.42 -14.00
C ALA A 118 -16.90 1.94 -14.18
N GLU A 119 -15.80 1.45 -13.58
CA GLU A 119 -15.45 0.03 -13.66
C GLU A 119 -16.39 -0.84 -12.81
N TRP A 120 -16.79 -0.42 -11.61
CA TRP A 120 -17.79 -1.15 -10.82
C TRP A 120 -19.13 -1.30 -11.55
N ASP A 121 -19.58 -0.22 -12.20
CA ASP A 121 -20.82 -0.20 -12.99
C ASP A 121 -20.69 -1.09 -14.24
N ALA A 122 -19.57 -1.02 -14.95
CA ALA A 122 -19.29 -1.85 -16.12
C ALA A 122 -19.26 -3.35 -15.79
N LEU A 123 -18.80 -3.71 -14.60
CA LEU A 123 -18.83 -5.09 -14.09
C LEU A 123 -20.24 -5.57 -13.72
N ASN A 124 -21.21 -4.66 -13.59
CA ASN A 124 -22.54 -4.92 -13.03
C ASN A 124 -22.44 -5.77 -11.74
N PHE A 125 -21.51 -5.39 -10.86
CA PHE A 125 -20.88 -6.35 -9.94
C PHE A 125 -21.88 -7.05 -9.01
N LEU A 126 -22.82 -6.34 -8.40
CA LEU A 126 -23.78 -6.99 -7.48
C LEU A 126 -24.75 -7.97 -8.16
N ASP A 127 -25.00 -7.79 -9.45
CA ASP A 127 -25.99 -8.54 -10.22
C ASP A 127 -25.32 -9.55 -11.19
N SER A 128 -24.00 -9.70 -11.11
CA SER A 128 -23.19 -10.61 -11.90
C SER A 128 -22.75 -11.83 -11.08
N GLU A 129 -22.58 -12.97 -11.74
CA GLU A 129 -21.96 -14.18 -11.17
C GLU A 129 -20.58 -14.47 -11.79
N THR A 130 -20.04 -13.55 -12.60
CA THR A 130 -18.77 -13.73 -13.32
C THR A 130 -17.62 -14.09 -12.38
N ASN A 131 -16.96 -15.22 -12.63
CA ASN A 131 -15.68 -15.52 -12.00
C ASN A 131 -14.57 -14.80 -12.76
N TYR A 132 -13.86 -13.87 -12.10
CA TYR A 132 -12.79 -13.10 -12.73
C TYR A 132 -11.45 -13.84 -12.81
N GLN A 133 -11.29 -14.94 -12.06
CA GLN A 133 -10.08 -15.75 -12.10
C GLN A 133 -9.99 -16.52 -13.42
N THR A 134 -8.85 -16.41 -14.11
CA THR A 134 -8.58 -17.25 -15.29
C THR A 134 -8.06 -18.62 -14.88
N GLU A 135 -7.97 -19.55 -15.83
CA GLU A 135 -7.34 -20.87 -15.61
C GLU A 135 -5.86 -20.75 -15.20
N GLN A 136 -5.20 -19.67 -15.62
CA GLN A 136 -3.80 -19.40 -15.28
C GLN A 136 -3.71 -18.84 -13.86
N GLN A 137 -2.85 -19.43 -13.04
CA GLN A 137 -2.62 -18.96 -11.68
C GLN A 137 -1.25 -18.30 -11.56
N PHE A 138 -1.24 -17.07 -11.08
CA PHE A 138 -0.02 -16.32 -10.81
C PHE A 138 0.06 -15.91 -9.33
N PRO A 139 0.12 -16.88 -8.39
CA PRO A 139 0.08 -16.58 -6.95
C PRO A 139 1.25 -15.70 -6.46
N HIS A 140 2.37 -15.70 -7.18
CA HIS A 140 3.51 -14.83 -6.90
C HIS A 140 3.27 -13.34 -7.22
N LEU A 141 2.21 -13.01 -7.97
CA LEU A 141 1.75 -11.63 -8.15
C LEU A 141 0.83 -11.16 -7.00
N GLY A 142 0.36 -12.13 -6.21
CA GLY A 142 -0.53 -11.96 -5.07
C GLY A 142 -2.00 -12.12 -5.45
N THR A 143 -2.87 -11.99 -4.45
CA THR A 143 -4.32 -12.19 -4.60
C THR A 143 -5.04 -10.87 -4.40
N MET A 144 -5.98 -10.58 -5.29
CA MET A 144 -6.85 -9.43 -5.22
C MET A 144 -8.25 -9.88 -4.84
N ARG A 145 -8.89 -9.10 -3.98
CA ARG A 145 -10.26 -9.32 -3.53
C ARG A 145 -11.05 -8.03 -3.71
N LEU A 146 -12.14 -8.14 -4.45
CA LEU A 146 -13.12 -7.08 -4.65
C LEU A 146 -14.37 -7.41 -3.86
N ARG A 147 -14.93 -6.43 -3.16
CA ARG A 147 -16.20 -6.56 -2.46
C ARG A 147 -17.05 -5.32 -2.63
N MET A 148 -18.34 -5.51 -2.83
CA MET A 148 -19.34 -4.45 -2.85
C MET A 148 -20.51 -4.87 -1.97
N THR A 149 -20.99 -3.95 -1.14
CA THR A 149 -22.20 -4.12 -0.34
C THR A 149 -23.15 -2.96 -0.63
N ALA A 150 -24.43 -3.25 -0.89
CA ALA A 150 -25.47 -2.24 -1.07
C ALA A 150 -26.79 -2.72 -0.44
N GLY A 151 -27.13 -2.15 0.71
CA GLY A 151 -28.24 -2.62 1.53
C GLY A 151 -28.06 -4.08 1.95
N GLN A 152 -28.96 -4.97 1.53
CA GLN A 152 -28.90 -6.41 1.81
C GLN A 152 -28.06 -7.20 0.79
N ARG A 153 -27.64 -6.58 -0.32
CA ARG A 153 -26.79 -7.23 -1.33
C ARG A 153 -25.33 -7.15 -0.93
N ASP A 154 -24.61 -8.26 -1.00
CA ASP A 154 -23.17 -8.35 -0.76
C ASP A 154 -22.55 -9.34 -1.74
N ARG A 155 -21.49 -8.94 -2.44
CA ARG A 155 -20.73 -9.83 -3.32
C ARG A 155 -19.25 -9.66 -3.07
N ILE A 156 -18.54 -10.78 -3.12
CA ILE A 156 -17.08 -10.86 -3.05
C ILE A 156 -16.59 -11.62 -4.28
N ALA A 157 -15.49 -11.17 -4.87
CA ALA A 157 -14.75 -11.91 -5.88
C ALA A 157 -13.26 -11.87 -5.57
N GLU A 158 -12.59 -13.01 -5.75
CA GLU A 158 -11.17 -13.19 -5.47
C GLU A 158 -10.46 -13.77 -6.70
N PHE A 159 -9.31 -13.21 -7.05
CA PHE A 159 -8.52 -13.64 -8.20
C PHE A 159 -7.07 -13.16 -8.06
N ASN A 160 -6.12 -13.91 -8.61
CA ASN A 160 -4.72 -13.49 -8.78
C ASN A 160 -4.43 -13.01 -10.21
N TRP A 161 -5.30 -13.35 -11.16
CA TRP A 161 -5.17 -12.95 -12.56
C TRP A 161 -6.52 -12.95 -13.26
N THR A 162 -6.74 -11.98 -14.15
CA THR A 162 -7.98 -11.82 -14.89
C THR A 162 -7.75 -11.38 -16.33
N HIS A 163 -8.60 -11.83 -17.25
CA HIS A 163 -8.69 -11.29 -18.63
C HIS A 163 -9.87 -10.32 -18.79
N ASP A 164 -10.68 -10.13 -17.75
CA ASP A 164 -11.74 -9.14 -17.76
C ASP A 164 -11.11 -7.73 -17.72
N PRO A 165 -11.33 -6.89 -18.75
CA PRO A 165 -10.68 -5.59 -18.84
C PRO A 165 -11.11 -4.64 -17.71
N HIS A 166 -12.37 -4.73 -17.26
CA HIS A 166 -12.92 -3.87 -16.22
C HIS A 166 -12.43 -4.29 -14.83
N ALA A 167 -12.36 -5.59 -14.54
CA ALA A 167 -11.79 -6.07 -13.28
C ALA A 167 -10.29 -5.73 -13.19
N SER A 168 -9.56 -5.86 -14.31
CA SER A 168 -8.15 -5.48 -14.40
C SER A 168 -7.94 -3.97 -14.19
N ALA A 169 -8.76 -3.14 -14.85
CA ALA A 169 -8.71 -1.68 -14.71
C ALA A 169 -9.04 -1.23 -13.28
N LEU A 170 -10.08 -1.80 -12.67
CA LEU A 170 -10.51 -1.50 -11.31
C LEU A 170 -9.42 -1.80 -10.28
N VAL A 171 -8.86 -3.02 -10.33
CA VAL A 171 -7.75 -3.41 -9.45
C VAL A 171 -6.55 -2.50 -9.68
N SER A 172 -6.22 -2.18 -10.94
CA SER A 172 -5.10 -1.30 -11.25
C SER A 172 -5.29 0.09 -10.64
N GLU A 173 -6.50 0.63 -10.66
CA GLU A 173 -6.82 1.92 -10.03
C GLU A 173 -6.67 1.86 -8.51
N TYR A 174 -7.21 0.83 -7.85
CA TYR A 174 -7.02 0.64 -6.41
C TYR A 174 -5.55 0.45 -6.01
N ARG A 175 -4.75 -0.23 -6.84
CA ARG A 175 -3.31 -0.37 -6.63
C ARG A 175 -2.58 0.96 -6.67
N ARG A 176 -2.86 1.77 -7.70
CA ARG A 176 -2.29 3.10 -7.83
C ARG A 176 -2.68 3.99 -6.64
N LEU A 177 -3.91 3.86 -6.16
CA LEU A 177 -4.41 4.57 -4.97
C LEU A 177 -3.67 4.13 -3.70
N GLY A 178 -3.52 2.82 -3.50
CA GLY A 178 -2.79 2.27 -2.36
C GLY A 178 -1.32 2.66 -2.35
N ASP A 179 -0.65 2.56 -3.50
CA ASP A 179 0.74 3.00 -3.66
C ASP A 179 0.87 4.49 -3.32
N GLN A 180 0.01 5.35 -3.88
CA GLN A 180 0.02 6.79 -3.62
C GLN A 180 -0.10 7.11 -2.12
N GLN A 181 -1.03 6.48 -1.41
CA GLN A 181 -1.21 6.73 0.02
C GLN A 181 -0.05 6.20 0.87
N LEU A 182 0.51 5.05 0.50
CA LEU A 182 1.72 4.55 1.14
C LEU A 182 2.88 5.54 1.01
N PHE A 183 3.02 6.17 -0.17
CA PHE A 183 4.04 7.21 -0.39
C PHE A 183 3.85 8.45 0.47
N ILE A 184 2.61 8.93 0.59
CA ILE A 184 2.29 10.09 1.44
C ILE A 184 2.75 9.79 2.87
N PHE A 185 2.33 8.64 3.42
CA PHE A 185 2.73 8.20 4.75
C PHE A 185 4.25 8.05 4.90
N GLU A 186 4.92 7.35 3.98
CA GLU A 186 6.36 7.11 4.07
C GLU A 186 7.17 8.41 4.02
N ILE A 187 6.76 9.37 3.20
CA ILE A 187 7.41 10.68 3.12
C ILE A 187 7.17 11.48 4.41
N ASP A 188 5.96 11.44 4.96
CA ASP A 188 5.63 12.08 6.22
C ASP A 188 6.40 11.53 7.41
N LEU A 189 6.63 10.21 7.43
CA LEU A 189 7.47 9.56 8.42
C LEU A 189 8.95 9.94 8.22
N ALA A 190 9.44 9.89 6.98
CA ALA A 190 10.83 10.21 6.67
C ALA A 190 11.18 11.66 7.02
N ARG A 191 10.32 12.64 6.71
CA ARG A 191 10.58 14.05 7.06
C ARG A 191 10.67 14.29 8.57
N GLN A 192 10.04 13.44 9.39
CA GLN A 192 10.03 13.56 10.85
C GLN A 192 11.21 12.83 11.49
N TYR A 193 11.45 11.57 11.11
CA TYR A 193 12.35 10.68 11.86
C TYR A 193 13.65 10.35 11.12
N GLN A 194 13.66 10.41 9.79
CA GLN A 194 14.84 10.07 8.99
C GLN A 194 14.91 10.90 7.69
N PRO A 195 15.20 12.22 7.78
CA PRO A 195 15.09 13.13 6.63
C PRO A 195 15.95 12.74 5.42
N SER A 196 17.03 11.97 5.61
CA SER A 196 17.85 11.46 4.52
C SER A 196 17.10 10.49 3.59
N GLU A 197 16.16 9.69 4.11
CA GLU A 197 15.38 8.73 3.32
C GLU A 197 14.42 9.42 2.34
N SER A 198 14.02 10.66 2.64
CA SER A 198 13.16 11.46 1.76
C SER A 198 13.71 11.54 0.32
N VAL A 199 15.04 11.58 0.14
CA VAL A 199 15.69 11.62 -1.17
C VAL A 199 15.32 10.40 -2.02
N LYS A 200 15.35 9.21 -1.42
CA LYS A 200 15.02 7.95 -2.10
C LYS A 200 13.52 7.88 -2.39
N LEU A 201 12.69 8.27 -1.43
CA LEU A 201 11.24 8.25 -1.58
C LEU A 201 10.75 9.21 -2.66
N ILE A 202 11.25 10.46 -2.68
CA ILE A 202 10.89 11.46 -3.68
C ILE A 202 11.35 11.03 -5.08
N LYS A 203 12.54 10.41 -5.21
CA LYS A 203 12.98 9.82 -6.49
C LYS A 203 12.04 8.72 -6.98
N ARG A 204 11.57 7.86 -6.07
CA ARG A 204 10.63 6.79 -6.41
C ARG A 204 9.25 7.35 -6.78
N LEU A 205 8.81 8.43 -6.11
CA LEU A 205 7.62 9.19 -6.47
C LEU A 205 7.75 9.83 -7.86
N GLU A 206 8.89 10.42 -8.19
CA GLU A 206 9.18 10.96 -9.53
C GLU A 206 9.02 9.90 -10.62
N ALA A 207 9.59 8.71 -10.40
CA ALA A 207 9.43 7.57 -11.32
C ALA A 207 7.98 7.06 -11.44
N LEU A 208 7.16 7.21 -10.39
CA LEU A 208 5.74 6.88 -10.43
C LEU A 208 4.95 7.88 -11.24
N VAL A 209 5.20 9.18 -11.06
CA VAL A 209 4.58 10.25 -11.85
C VAL A 209 4.89 10.04 -13.34
N GLU A 210 6.15 9.77 -13.69
CA GLU A 210 6.59 9.58 -15.08
C GLU A 210 5.89 8.43 -15.79
N ARG A 211 5.63 7.33 -15.09
CA ARG A 211 4.95 6.15 -15.65
C ARG A 211 3.43 6.14 -15.46
N LYS A 212 2.83 7.24 -14.96
CA LYS A 212 1.40 7.31 -14.61
C LYS A 212 0.97 6.24 -13.61
N GLY A 213 1.83 5.97 -12.63
CA GLY A 213 1.62 4.97 -11.58
C GLY A 213 0.86 5.47 -10.35
N LEU A 214 0.40 6.71 -10.33
CA LEU A 214 -0.43 7.28 -9.26
C LEU A 214 -1.90 7.31 -9.68
N SER A 215 -2.80 7.23 -8.71
CA SER A 215 -4.24 7.31 -8.97
C SER A 215 -4.61 8.74 -9.35
N ASP A 216 -4.16 9.72 -8.57
CA ASP A 216 -4.29 11.13 -8.91
C ASP A 216 -3.05 11.90 -8.49
N ALA A 217 -2.18 12.19 -9.47
CA ALA A 217 -0.97 12.93 -9.21
C ALA A 217 -1.23 14.37 -8.72
N ALA A 218 -2.38 14.97 -9.03
CA ALA A 218 -2.72 16.32 -8.57
C ALA A 218 -2.97 16.36 -7.05
N GLN A 219 -3.42 15.27 -6.43
CA GLN A 219 -3.55 15.17 -4.97
C GLN A 219 -2.20 15.25 -4.24
N MET A 220 -1.09 15.03 -4.94
CA MET A 220 0.25 15.15 -4.35
C MET A 220 0.70 16.62 -4.22
N LEU A 221 0.05 17.57 -4.90
CA LEU A 221 0.49 18.97 -4.96
C LEU A 221 0.60 19.64 -3.58
N PRO A 222 -0.36 19.50 -2.63
CA PRO A 222 -0.25 20.10 -1.31
C PRO A 222 1.00 19.60 -0.57
N LEU A 223 1.21 18.27 -0.52
CA LEU A 223 2.37 17.66 0.09
C LEU A 223 3.67 18.15 -0.57
N LEU A 224 3.74 18.14 -1.90
CA LEU A 224 4.94 18.59 -2.62
C LEU A 224 5.25 20.07 -2.34
N ARG A 225 4.24 20.94 -2.23
CA ARG A 225 4.46 22.35 -1.87
C ARG A 225 5.06 22.49 -0.48
N GLU A 226 4.54 21.77 0.51
CA GLU A 226 5.12 21.73 1.85
C GLU A 226 6.58 21.29 1.82
N LEU A 227 6.87 20.15 1.20
CA LEU A 227 8.21 19.58 1.13
C LEU A 227 9.21 20.50 0.39
N SER A 228 8.75 21.32 -0.56
CA SER A 228 9.62 22.23 -1.29
C SER A 228 10.25 23.30 -0.39
N THR A 229 9.57 23.65 0.71
CA THR A 229 9.99 24.68 1.67
C THR A 229 10.52 24.09 2.98
N ASP A 230 10.43 22.78 3.19
CA ASP A 230 10.84 22.12 4.43
C ASP A 230 12.37 22.07 4.58
N GLU A 231 12.91 22.94 5.44
CA GLU A 231 14.36 23.06 5.68
C GLU A 231 14.99 21.82 6.34
N ARG A 232 14.19 20.93 6.94
CA ARG A 232 14.68 19.67 7.50
C ARG A 232 15.13 18.72 6.40
N LEU A 233 14.62 18.90 5.18
CA LEU A 233 14.93 18.03 4.05
C LEU A 233 16.27 18.43 3.40
N PRO A 234 17.08 17.44 2.99
CA PRO A 234 18.26 17.70 2.19
C PRO A 234 17.94 18.55 0.95
N LEU A 235 18.82 19.48 0.58
CA LEU A 235 18.61 20.34 -0.60
C LEU A 235 18.34 19.53 -1.87
N ILE A 236 18.98 18.37 -2.02
CA ILE A 236 18.73 17.48 -3.15
C ILE A 236 17.28 16.98 -3.18
N ALA A 237 16.68 16.62 -2.04
CA ALA A 237 15.27 16.23 -1.95
C ALA A 237 14.36 17.38 -2.40
N ARG A 238 14.59 18.59 -1.87
CA ARG A 238 13.84 19.80 -2.27
C ARG A 238 13.97 20.10 -3.77
N ASN A 239 15.14 19.90 -4.36
CA ASN A 239 15.35 20.06 -5.80
C ASN A 239 14.55 19.03 -6.63
N HIS A 240 14.44 17.77 -6.17
CA HIS A 240 13.56 16.78 -6.80
C HIS A 240 12.09 17.19 -6.71
N VAL A 241 11.64 17.64 -5.53
CA VAL A 241 10.28 18.14 -5.32
C VAL A 241 9.97 19.33 -6.25
N GLY A 242 10.89 20.28 -6.40
CA GLY A 242 10.71 21.41 -7.31
C GLY A 242 10.54 20.99 -8.77
N ARG A 243 11.16 19.89 -9.21
CA ARG A 243 10.92 19.33 -10.55
C ARG A 243 9.57 18.64 -10.66
N LEU A 244 9.14 17.93 -9.61
CA LEU A 244 7.81 17.32 -9.56
C LEU A 244 6.70 18.38 -9.62
N LEU A 245 6.82 19.47 -8.87
CA LEU A 245 5.86 20.58 -8.92
C LEU A 245 5.74 21.16 -10.33
N LYS A 246 6.86 21.45 -11.00
CA LYS A 246 6.84 21.93 -12.40
C LYS A 246 6.21 20.96 -13.39
N LYS A 247 6.27 19.65 -13.12
CA LYS A 247 5.66 18.61 -13.97
C LYS A 247 4.15 18.48 -13.74
N LEU A 248 3.69 18.72 -12.50
CA LEU A 248 2.33 18.45 -12.06
C LEU A 248 1.44 19.69 -12.03
N GLU A 249 2.03 20.87 -11.86
CA GLU A 249 1.29 22.13 -11.99
C GLU A 249 1.02 22.37 -13.48
N PRO A 250 -0.25 22.58 -13.88
CA PRO A 250 -0.56 23.03 -15.22
C PRO A 250 0.24 24.30 -15.49
N GLY A 251 0.94 24.34 -16.62
CA GLY A 251 1.75 25.50 -17.00
C GLY A 251 0.94 26.79 -16.82
N GLN A 252 1.43 27.67 -15.96
CA GLN A 252 1.01 29.06 -15.95
C GLN A 252 1.48 29.74 -17.24
#